data_AF-A0AAV0BLE7-F1
#
_entry.id   AF-A0AAV0BLE7-F1
#
_cell.length_a   1.000
_cell.length_b   1.000
_cell.length_c   1.000
_cell.angle_alpha   90.00
_cell.angle_beta   90.00
_cell.angle_gamma   90.00
#
_symmetry.space_group_name_H-M   'P 1'
#
loop_
_entity.id
_entity.type
_entity.pdbx_description
1 polymer ?
#
loop_
_entity_poly.entity_id
_entity_poly.type
_entity_poly.pdbx_seq_one_letter_code
_entity_poly.pdbx_strand_id
1 'polypeptide(L)' 'SDYSKWAYGGWLPINLRSQKMASREEGFDVQGGNFLFKPLKHFIDIDKLDGFIEIAWRANLCEHQSLPSHEPSAKVYTR' A
#
# COMPACT_ATOMS: atom_id res chain seq x y z
N SER A 1 -3.86 -21.39 2.38
CA SER A 1 -4.82 -21.11 1.30
C SER A 1 -6.00 -20.42 1.93
N ASP A 2 -6.43 -19.29 1.37
CA ASP A 2 -7.64 -18.62 1.84
C ASP A 2 -8.87 -19.49 1.61
N TYR A 3 -9.84 -19.38 2.52
CA TYR A 3 -11.13 -20.07 2.42
C TYR A 3 -12.03 -19.45 1.34
N SER A 4 -11.93 -18.13 1.18
CA SER A 4 -12.74 -17.38 0.21
C SER A 4 -12.18 -17.48 -1.20
N LYS A 5 -13.05 -17.65 -2.19
CA LYS A 5 -12.67 -17.66 -3.62
C LYS A 5 -12.17 -16.31 -4.10
N TRP A 6 -12.74 -15.23 -3.57
CA TRP A 6 -12.40 -13.86 -3.90
C TRP A 6 -12.12 -13.08 -2.63
N ALA A 7 -11.21 -12.13 -2.72
CA ALA A 7 -10.96 -11.13 -1.70
C ALA A 7 -10.97 -9.74 -2.32
N TYR A 8 -11.19 -8.76 -1.46
CA TYR A 8 -11.20 -7.34 -1.76
C TYR A 8 -10.35 -6.63 -0.72
N GLY A 9 -9.49 -5.72 -1.16
CA GLY A 9 -8.58 -4.97 -0.30
C GLY A 9 -8.50 -3.52 -0.74
N GLY A 10 -8.40 -2.62 0.24
CA GLY A 10 -8.22 -1.20 0.04
C GLY A 10 -6.93 -0.71 0.71
N TRP A 11 -6.20 0.19 0.05
CA TRP A 11 -5.01 0.85 0.58
C TRP A 11 -5.22 2.35 0.55
N LEU A 12 -5.08 2.96 1.73
CA LEU A 12 -5.21 4.40 1.92
C LEU A 12 -4.00 4.90 2.72
N PRO A 13 -3.06 5.63 2.08
CA PRO A 13 -1.94 6.20 2.80
C PRO A 13 -2.44 7.35 3.68
N ILE A 14 -2.15 7.29 4.98
CA ILE A 14 -2.52 8.32 5.96
C ILE A 14 -1.26 8.95 6.53
N ASN A 15 -1.21 10.28 6.54
CA ASN A 15 -0.18 10.99 7.27
C ASN A 15 -0.46 10.97 8.77
N LEU A 16 0.40 10.32 9.58
CA LEU A 16 0.16 10.18 11.02
C LEU A 16 0.11 11.50 11.79
N ARG A 17 0.77 12.57 11.31
CA ARG A 17 0.75 13.87 11.99
C ARG A 17 -0.57 14.61 11.78
N SER A 18 -1.02 14.70 10.55
CA SER A 18 -2.22 15.46 10.15
C SER A 18 -3.50 14.63 10.21
N GLN A 19 -3.39 13.30 10.26
CA GLN A 19 -4.49 12.34 10.14
C GLN A 19 -5.29 12.49 8.84
N LYS A 20 -4.67 13.11 7.82
CA LYS A 20 -5.25 13.25 6.48
C LYS A 20 -4.66 12.22 5.52
N MET A 21 -5.32 12.04 4.38
CA MET A 21 -4.77 11.29 3.26
C MET A 21 -3.41 11.88 2.89
N ALA A 22 -2.38 11.03 2.86
CA ALA A 22 -1.07 11.44 2.41
C ALA A 22 -1.09 11.58 0.88
N SER A 23 -0.82 12.78 0.38
CA SER A 23 -0.65 13.04 -1.04
C SER A 23 0.78 13.49 -1.34
N ARG A 24 1.20 13.26 -2.59
CA ARG A 24 2.50 13.75 -3.08
C ARG A 24 2.56 15.27 -3.12
N GLU A 25 1.44 15.92 -3.41
CA GLU A 25 1.31 17.38 -3.44
C GLU A 25 1.63 18.00 -2.06
N GLU A 26 1.28 17.33 -0.97
CA GLU A 26 1.59 17.76 0.40
C GLU A 26 3.00 17.32 0.85
N GLY A 27 3.78 16.71 -0.05
CA GLY A 27 5.14 16.27 0.21
C GLY A 27 5.24 14.96 1.00
N PHE A 28 4.17 14.16 1.03
CA PHE A 28 4.17 12.82 1.60
C PHE A 28 4.38 11.77 0.52
N ASP A 29 5.52 11.08 0.60
CA ASP A 29 5.91 10.02 -0.32
C ASP A 29 5.99 8.69 0.45
N VAL A 30 4.90 7.92 0.45
CA VAL A 30 4.87 6.60 1.08
C VAL A 30 5.70 5.64 0.23
N GLN A 31 6.70 5.00 0.85
CA GLN A 31 7.59 4.07 0.17
C GLN A 31 7.35 2.64 0.65
N GLY A 32 7.31 1.68 -0.29
CA GLY A 32 6.99 0.28 0.00
C GLY A 32 5.48 0.05 0.19
N GLY A 33 5.13 -0.96 0.99
CA GLY A 33 3.73 -1.37 1.17
C GLY A 33 3.19 -2.21 0.00
N ASN A 34 4.06 -2.57 -0.96
CA ASN A 34 3.67 -3.25 -2.20
C ASN A 34 2.93 -4.55 -1.94
N PHE A 35 1.95 -4.82 -2.78
CA PHE A 35 1.14 -6.04 -2.69
C PHE A 35 1.65 -7.04 -3.71
N LEU A 36 2.18 -8.17 -3.23
CA LEU A 36 2.75 -9.21 -4.07
C LEU A 36 1.74 -10.33 -4.31
N PHE A 37 1.58 -10.72 -5.57
CA PHE A 37 0.98 -12.00 -5.96
C PHE A 37 2.09 -13.00 -6.32
N LYS A 38 2.46 -13.87 -5.37
CA LYS A 38 3.62 -14.77 -5.51
C LYS A 38 3.57 -15.65 -6.77
N PRO A 39 2.43 -16.27 -7.14
CA PRO A 39 2.37 -17.15 -8.31
C PRO A 39 2.57 -16.40 -9.64
N LEU A 40 2.20 -15.11 -9.68
CA LEU A 40 2.27 -14.30 -10.89
C LEU A 40 3.62 -13.58 -11.02
N LYS A 41 4.45 -13.57 -9.96
CA LYS A 41 5.65 -12.71 -9.87
C LYS A 41 5.35 -11.25 -10.22
N HIS A 42 4.11 -10.82 -9.97
CA HIS A 42 3.63 -9.47 -10.22
C HIS A 42 3.46 -8.75 -8.89
N PHE A 43 3.91 -7.51 -8.87
CA PHE A 43 3.76 -6.60 -7.74
C PHE A 43 2.80 -5.50 -8.16
N ILE A 44 1.91 -5.14 -7.24
CA ILE A 44 1.23 -3.85 -7.33
C ILE A 44 2.08 -2.87 -6.52
N ASP A 45 2.74 -1.96 -7.25
CA ASP A 45 3.52 -0.85 -6.70
C ASP A 45 2.55 0.16 -6.09
N ILE A 46 2.30 -0.01 -4.79
CA ILE A 46 1.40 0.88 -4.02
C ILE A 46 2.11 2.21 -3.72
N ASP A 47 3.44 2.19 -3.63
CA ASP A 47 4.28 3.39 -3.45
C ASP A 47 4.19 4.41 -4.60
N LYS A 48 3.77 3.95 -5.79
CA LYS A 48 3.68 4.81 -6.98
C LYS A 48 2.36 5.56 -7.10
N LEU A 49 1.40 5.27 -6.24
CA LEU A 49 0.01 5.70 -6.38
C LEU A 49 -0.28 6.86 -5.41
N ASP A 50 -0.97 7.88 -5.92
CA ASP A 50 -1.33 9.09 -5.19
C ASP A 50 -2.84 9.05 -4.92
N GLY A 51 -3.23 8.60 -3.72
CA GLY A 51 -4.63 8.45 -3.32
C GLY A 51 -5.01 7.04 -2.85
N PHE A 52 -6.27 6.66 -3.08
CA PHE A 52 -6.86 5.41 -2.62
C PHE A 52 -6.86 4.35 -3.71
N ILE A 53 -6.57 3.11 -3.32
CA ILE A 53 -6.49 1.98 -4.25
C ILE A 53 -7.38 0.87 -3.75
N GLU A 54 -8.11 0.24 -4.67
CA GLU A 54 -8.94 -0.92 -4.42
C GLU A 54 -8.58 -2.04 -5.38
N ILE A 55 -8.46 -3.26 -4.85
CA ILE A 55 -8.08 -4.43 -5.64
C ILE A 55 -8.98 -5.59 -5.25
N ALA A 56 -9.49 -6.30 -6.25
CA ALA A 56 -10.16 -7.59 -6.10
C ALA A 56 -9.33 -8.70 -6.74
N TRP A 57 -9.17 -9.84 -6.07
CA TRP A 57 -8.38 -10.96 -6.60
C TRP A 57 -8.93 -12.32 -6.19
N ARG A 58 -8.51 -13.37 -6.91
CA ARG A 58 -8.85 -14.76 -6.60
C ARG A 58 -7.97 -15.28 -5.46
N ALA A 59 -8.39 -15.03 -4.23
CA ALA A 59 -7.59 -15.27 -3.02
C ALA A 59 -7.17 -16.74 -2.83
N ASN A 60 -8.01 -17.68 -3.24
CA ASN A 60 -7.71 -19.11 -3.17
C ASN A 60 -6.72 -19.61 -4.25
N LEU A 61 -6.46 -18.81 -5.29
CA LEU A 61 -5.54 -19.17 -6.38
C LEU A 61 -4.26 -18.33 -6.38
N CYS A 62 -4.32 -17.12 -5.82
CA CYS A 62 -3.22 -16.18 -5.79
C CYS A 62 -2.70 -16.06 -4.35
N GLU A 63 -1.64 -16.80 -4.04
CA GLU A 63 -0.88 -16.55 -2.81
C GLU A 63 -0.39 -15.10 -2.82
N HIS A 64 -0.66 -14.37 -1.75
CA HIS A 64 -0.46 -12.94 -1.68
C HIS A 64 0.16 -12.52 -0.35
N GLN A 65 0.81 -11.36 -0.35
CA GLN A 65 1.34 -10.74 0.86
C GLN A 65 1.49 -9.23 0.67
N SER A 66 1.20 -8.47 1.72
CA SER A 66 1.59 -7.07 1.83
C SER A 66 3.04 -6.99 2.31
N LEU A 67 3.88 -6.25 1.60
CA LEU A 67 5.22 -5.95 2.07
C LEU A 67 5.19 -4.80 3.09
N PRO A 68 6.20 -4.68 3.96
CA PRO A 68 6.31 -3.54 4.86
C PRO A 68 6.34 -2.21 4.08
N SER A 69 5.62 -1.21 4.58
CA SER A 69 5.80 0.19 4.19
C SER A 69 6.76 0.89 5.15
N HIS A 70 7.46 1.89 4.64
CA HIS A 70 8.28 2.77 5.44
C HIS A 70 7.65 4.17 5.42
N GLU A 71 7.50 4.78 6.58
CA GLU A 71 7.30 6.21 6.61
C GLU A 71 8.57 6.89 6.10
N PRO A 72 8.48 7.86 5.17
CA PRO A 72 9.65 8.66 4.81
C PRO A 72 10.19 9.28 6.10
N SER A 73 11.49 9.04 6.36
CA SER A 73 12.17 9.47 7.59
C SER A 73 11.75 10.89 7.93
N ALA A 74 11.12 11.07 9.09
CA ALA A 74 10.57 12.34 9.53
C ALA A 74 11.52 13.47 9.10
N LYS A 75 11.08 14.33 8.17
CA LYS A 75 11.85 15.53 7.82
C LYS A 75 12.18 16.22 9.13
N VAL A 76 13.47 16.30 9.45
CA VAL A 76 13.98 17.07 10.57
C VAL A 76 13.66 18.52 10.23
N TYR A 77 12.52 19.00 10.71
CA TYR A 77 12.23 20.42 10.73
C TYR A 77 13.00 20.97 11.93
N THR A 78 14.16 21.58 11.67
CA THR A 78 14.84 22.44 12.65
C THR A 78 13.86 23.53 13.08
N ARG A 79 13.69 23.65 14.41
CA ARG A 79 12.94 24.73 15.07
C ARG A 79 13.53 26.09 14.78
#